data_AF-Q8LSM0-F1
#
_entry.id   AF-Q8LSM0-F1
#
_cell.length_a   1.000
_cell.length_b   1.000
_cell.length_c   1.000
_cell.angle_alpha   90.00
_cell.angle_beta   90.00
_cell.angle_gamma   90.00
#
_symmetry.space_group_name_H-M   'P 1'
#
loop_
_entity.id
_entity.type
_entity.pdbx_description
1 polymer ?
#
loop_
_entity_poly.entity_id
_entity_poly.type
_entity_poly.pdbx_seq_one_letter_code
_entity_poly.pdbx_strand_id
1 'polypeptide(L)'
;WERLHLQKVGVPSPNSQNKSKVILTTRSLDVCRAMEAQKSLKVECLTEDEAINLFKKKVGETTLNSHSDIPQLAEIAAKECQ
;
A
#
# COMPACT_ATOMS: atom_id res chain seq x y z
N TRP A 1 -7.64 10.42 11.08
CA TRP A 1 -6.87 9.30 11.63
C TRP A 1 -6.52 9.65 13.07
N GLU A 2 -6.71 8.74 14.03
CA GLU A 2 -6.55 9.01 15.47
C GLU A 2 -5.98 7.78 16.21
N ARG A 3 -5.53 7.99 17.46
CA ARG A 3 -5.04 6.89 18.32
C ARG A 3 -6.20 5.93 18.64
N LEU A 4 -5.95 4.64 18.48
CA LEU A 4 -6.88 3.58 18.81
C LEU A 4 -6.45 2.83 20.07
N HIS A 5 -7.40 2.57 20.97
CA HIS A 5 -7.20 1.63 22.07
C HIS A 5 -7.52 0.22 21.59
N LEU A 6 -6.50 -0.60 21.33
CA LEU A 6 -6.64 -1.97 20.80
C LEU A 6 -7.66 -2.81 21.58
N GLN A 7 -7.64 -2.73 22.91
CA GLN A 7 -8.55 -3.50 23.77
C GLN A 7 -10.03 -3.13 23.54
N LYS A 8 -10.33 -1.87 23.21
CA LYS A 8 -11.72 -1.43 22.92
C LYS A 8 -12.26 -2.02 21.63
N VAL A 9 -11.39 -2.43 20.72
CA VAL A 9 -11.75 -3.11 19.46
C VAL A 9 -11.53 -4.63 19.53
N GLY A 10 -11.37 -5.18 20.74
CA GLY A 10 -11.19 -6.61 20.95
C GLY A 10 -9.81 -7.14 20.57
N VAL A 11 -8.84 -6.27 20.31
CA VAL A 11 -7.46 -6.67 20.00
C VAL A 11 -6.63 -6.64 21.30
N PRO A 12 -6.09 -7.78 21.75
CA PRO A 12 -5.23 -7.80 22.92
C PRO A 12 -3.91 -7.07 22.64
N SER A 13 -3.35 -6.44 23.67
CA SER A 13 -2.03 -5.79 23.55
C SER A 13 -0.95 -6.84 23.25
N PRO A 14 -0.10 -6.64 22.22
CA PRO A 14 1.05 -7.49 21.95
C PRO A 14 1.99 -7.59 23.15
N ASN A 15 2.43 -8.80 23.49
CA ASN A 15 3.41 -9.04 24.54
C ASN A 15 4.29 -10.28 24.24
N SER A 16 5.32 -10.49 25.05
CA SER A 16 6.26 -11.61 24.85
C SER A 16 5.61 -13.00 25.00
N GLN A 17 4.48 -13.11 25.71
CA GLN A 17 3.78 -14.38 25.92
C GLN A 17 2.89 -14.74 24.72
N ASN A 18 2.12 -13.77 24.19
CA ASN A 18 1.19 -14.02 23.08
C ASN A 18 1.85 -13.98 21.69
N LYS A 19 3.10 -13.48 21.59
CA LYS A 19 3.89 -13.38 20.35
C LYS A 19 3.15 -12.70 19.19
N SER A 20 2.09 -11.96 19.49
CA SER A 20 1.24 -11.32 18.49
C SER A 20 1.91 -10.07 17.93
N LYS A 21 1.59 -9.71 16.70
CA LYS A 21 2.05 -8.48 16.06
C LYS A 21 0.84 -7.70 15.57
N VAL A 22 0.87 -6.39 15.73
CA VAL A 22 -0.15 -5.49 15.21
C VAL A 22 0.48 -4.64 14.11
N ILE A 23 -0.17 -4.62 12.95
CA ILE A 23 0.16 -3.73 11.84
C ILE A 23 -0.99 -2.74 11.73
N LEU A 24 -0.66 -1.45 11.80
CA LEU A 24 -1.59 -0.37 11.57
C LEU A 24 -1.17 0.38 10.31
N THR A 25 -2.16 0.85 9.56
CA THR A 25 -1.95 1.74 8.42
C THR A 25 -2.58 3.09 8.75
N THR A 26 -1.91 4.17 8.36
CA THR A 26 -2.39 5.54 8.59
C THR A 26 -1.76 6.49 7.59
N ARG A 27 -2.47 7.56 7.24
CA ARG A 27 -1.93 8.67 6.44
C ARG A 27 -1.14 9.69 7.27
N SER A 28 -1.08 9.51 8.60
CA SER A 28 -0.40 10.42 9.52
C SER A 28 0.68 9.69 10.32
N LEU A 29 1.93 10.15 10.17
CA LEU A 29 3.05 9.65 10.97
C LEU A 29 2.86 9.93 12.47
N ASP A 30 2.17 11.01 12.84
CA ASP A 30 1.89 11.33 14.24
C ASP A 30 0.95 10.31 14.88
N VAL A 31 0.04 9.71 14.11
CA VAL A 31 -0.77 8.60 14.59
C VAL A 31 0.10 7.36 14.83
N CYS A 32 1.11 7.07 13.99
CA CYS A 32 2.06 5.98 14.28
C CYS A 32 2.80 6.21 15.61
N ARG A 33 3.25 7.45 15.85
CA ARG A 33 3.92 7.84 17.11
C ARG A 33 2.97 7.72 18.30
N ALA A 34 1.74 8.24 18.16
CA ALA A 34 0.71 8.17 19.18
C ALA A 34 0.26 6.73 19.47
N MET A 35 0.37 5.81 18.51
CA MET A 35 0.14 4.37 18.70
C MET A 35 1.36 3.64 19.28
N GLU A 36 2.45 4.36 19.57
CA GLU A 36 3.70 3.80 20.10
C GLU A 36 4.24 2.67 19.19
N ALA A 37 4.10 2.86 17.88
CA ALA A 37 4.53 1.87 16.89
C ALA A 37 6.05 1.64 16.97
N GLN A 38 6.45 0.39 17.21
CA GLN A 38 7.85 -0.02 17.33
C GLN A 38 8.65 0.22 16.05
N LYS A 39 7.99 0.14 14.89
CA LYS A 39 8.54 0.44 13.58
C LYS A 39 7.49 1.20 12.78
N SER A 40 7.93 2.23 12.08
CA SER A 40 7.11 2.98 11.13
C SER A 40 7.75 2.88 9.76
N LEU A 41 6.95 2.53 8.75
CA LEU A 41 7.36 2.47 7.35
C LEU A 41 6.50 3.46 6.58
N LYS A 42 7.13 4.42 5.90
CA LYS A 42 6.43 5.23 4.90
C LYS A 42 6.30 4.40 3.63
N VAL A 43 5.06 4.22 3.16
CA VAL A 43 4.80 3.61 1.87
C VAL A 43 5.09 4.67 0.81
N GLU A 44 6.20 4.50 0.10
CA GLU A 44 6.57 5.37 -1.02
C GLU A 44 5.73 5.05 -2.26
N CYS A 45 5.68 6.00 -3.19
CA CYS A 45 5.13 5.74 -4.52
C CYS A 45 5.96 4.66 -5.22
N LEU A 46 5.31 3.92 -6.12
CA LEU A 46 6.00 2.99 -7.00
C LEU A 46 6.96 3.76 -7.92
N THR A 47 8.07 3.12 -8.28
CA THR A 47 8.90 3.60 -9.39
C THR A 47 8.08 3.58 -10.69
N GLU A 48 8.50 4.35 -11.70
CA GLU A 48 7.82 4.39 -13.00
C GLU A 48 7.66 2.98 -13.59
N ASP A 49 8.73 2.18 -13.56
CA ASP A 49 8.72 0.80 -14.05
C ASP A 49 7.75 -0.09 -13.26
N GLU A 50 7.73 0.00 -11.93
CA GLU A 50 6.79 -0.75 -11.08
C GLU A 50 5.33 -0.31 -11.33
N ALA A 51 5.08 0.98 -11.52
CA ALA A 51 3.76 1.53 -11.81
C ALA A 51 3.25 1.06 -13.18
N ILE A 52 4.08 1.15 -14.22
CA ILE A 52 3.78 0.63 -15.57
C ILE A 52 3.51 -0.87 -15.52
N ASN A 53 4.35 -1.64 -14.83
CA ASN A 53 4.18 -3.09 -14.69
C ASN A 53 2.88 -3.44 -13.95
N LEU A 54 2.58 -2.73 -12.85
CA LEU A 54 1.33 -2.90 -12.13
C LEU A 54 0.12 -2.55 -13.02
N PHE A 55 0.21 -1.47 -13.78
CA PHE A 55 -0.85 -1.03 -14.69
C PHE A 55 -1.11 -2.07 -15.79
N LYS A 56 -0.07 -2.51 -16.50
CA LYS A 56 -0.14 -3.59 -17.51
C LYS A 56 -0.74 -4.87 -16.92
N LYS A 57 -0.32 -5.25 -15.71
CA LYS A 57 -0.89 -6.40 -14.98
C LYS A 57 -2.39 -6.24 -14.69
N LYS A 58 -2.88 -5.02 -14.44
CA LYS A 58 -4.31 -4.74 -14.21
C LYS A 58 -5.11 -4.70 -15.51
N VAL A 59 -4.54 -4.17 -16.59
CA VAL A 59 -5.14 -4.17 -17.94
C VAL A 59 -5.31 -5.60 -18.47
N GLY A 60 -4.32 -6.46 -18.20
CA GLY A 60 -4.34 -7.87 -18.58
C GLY A 60 -3.90 -8.14 -20.02
N GLU A 61 -3.35 -9.33 -20.26
CA GLU A 61 -2.73 -9.69 -21.54
C GLU A 61 -3.71 -9.66 -22.72
N THR A 62 -4.96 -10.12 -22.53
CA THR A 62 -5.97 -10.10 -23.59
C THR A 62 -6.21 -8.69 -24.13
N THR A 63 -6.33 -7.71 -23.24
CA THR A 63 -6.52 -6.31 -23.62
C THR A 63 -5.25 -5.74 -24.25
N LEU A 64 -4.09 -5.99 -23.64
CA LEU A 64 -2.80 -5.52 -24.16
C LEU A 64 -2.54 -6.02 -25.59
N ASN A 65 -2.98 -7.23 -25.92
CA ASN A 65 -2.79 -7.85 -27.23
C ASN A 65 -3.95 -7.60 -28.22
N SER A 66 -4.98 -6.85 -27.82
CA SER A 66 -6.15 -6.61 -28.68
C SER A 66 -5.89 -5.59 -29.80
N HIS A 67 -4.86 -4.76 -29.68
CA HIS A 67 -4.42 -3.82 -30.70
C HIS A 67 -2.94 -3.46 -30.51
N SER A 68 -2.20 -3.19 -31.60
CA SER A 68 -0.76 -2.88 -31.58
C SER A 68 -0.38 -1.68 -30.71
N ASP A 69 -1.29 -0.71 -30.60
CA ASP A 69 -1.02 0.58 -29.94
C ASP A 69 -1.29 0.53 -28.43
N ILE A 70 -2.07 -0.45 -27.95
CA ILE A 70 -2.49 -0.52 -26.54
C ILE A 70 -1.31 -0.64 -25.57
N PRO A 71 -0.26 -1.43 -25.83
CA PRO A 71 0.89 -1.49 -24.94
C PRO A 71 1.55 -0.12 -24.70
N GLN A 72 1.71 0.67 -25.76
CA GLN A 72 2.29 2.02 -25.67
C GLN A 72 1.34 2.99 -24.97
N LEU A 73 0.05 2.95 -25.29
CA LEU A 73 -0.97 3.78 -24.63
C LEU A 73 -1.09 3.46 -23.13
N ALA A 74 -0.93 2.19 -22.75
CA ALA A 74 -0.92 1.77 -21.35
C ALA A 74 0.28 2.32 -20.58
N GLU A 75 1.45 2.40 -21.23
CA GLU A 75 2.62 3.08 -20.64
C GLU A 75 2.39 4.57 -20.48
N ILE A 76 1.87 5.25 -21.51
CA ILE A 76 1.56 6.69 -21.44
C ILE A 76 0.56 6.97 -20.31
N ALA A 77 -0.53 6.21 -20.26
CA ALA A 77 -1.55 6.35 -19.21
C ALA A 77 -0.99 6.12 -17.79
N ALA A 78 -0.09 5.16 -17.63
CA ALA A 78 0.55 4.90 -16.35
C ALA A 78 1.47 6.05 -15.90
N LYS A 79 2.13 6.76 -16.83
CA LYS A 79 3.01 7.90 -16.53
C LYS A 79 2.26 9.15 -16.05
N GLU A 80 0.97 9.30 -16.40
CA GLU A 80 0.12 10.39 -15.92
C GLU A 80 -0.29 10.26 -14.44
N CYS A 81 0.01 9.12 -13.80
CA CYS A 81 -0.38 8.85 -12.41
C CYS A 81 0.59 9.43 -11.34
N GLN A 82 1.41 10.42 -11.71
CA GLN A 82 2.34 11.12 -10.81
C GLN A 82 1.65 12.12 -9.88
#